data_AF-M5V2H2-F1
#
_entry.id   AF-M5V2H2-F1
#
_cell.length_a   1.000
_cell.length_b   1.000
_cell.length_c   1.000
_cell.angle_alpha   90.00
_cell.angle_beta   90.00
_cell.angle_gamma   90.00
#
_symmetry.space_group_name_H-M   'P 1'
#
loop_
_entity.id
_entity.type
_entity.pdbx_description
1 polymer ?
#
loop_
_entity_poly.entity_id
_entity_poly.type
_entity_poly.pdbx_seq_one_letter_code
_entity_poly.pdbx_strand_id
1 'polypeptide(L)'
;MGSSSNFSEGKFFRNLYAITKDTILRYPEMSFVGVVTRIKNVLGANPTKSQLFVLFLVLCNINGSSSAEEDTFKFYNSSRLGEILEKGELRVAGDSASEPFYVVNAKEGYPGFDYELGKAYADFLGVKYRFVPYQEFNEFADAIKNEEADIALSGISSNLERSKKVRFSKAYLIATPAALVRKSALPPPPEGNIITTQNFKSILDLADVSGVTFAVRSFSNRHEYLLKKFKNSRIFTYGDTLSAWEAVKSGTANCLVADSFYIKGLLLKDKSIASNFRPLLELVQREDISAAFPRGDLVFIRNFEFFLEELGRSGTLRELEDKYFNKSDWVPIERP
;
A
#
# COMPACT_ATOMS: atom_id res chain seq x y z
N MET A 1 -36.91 8.83 14.06
CA MET A 1 -37.61 9.11 12.78
C MET A 1 -36.55 9.51 11.77
N GLY A 2 -36.13 8.63 10.86
CA GLY A 2 -35.01 8.93 9.95
C GLY A 2 -34.74 7.86 8.89
N SER A 3 -35.75 7.08 8.51
CA SER A 3 -35.63 5.98 7.53
C SER A 3 -36.41 6.23 6.23
N SER A 4 -36.94 7.44 6.02
CA SER A 4 -37.80 7.76 4.86
C SER A 4 -37.10 8.54 3.74
N SER A 5 -35.88 9.04 3.92
CA SER A 5 -35.16 9.84 2.89
C SER A 5 -34.41 8.98 1.87
N ASN A 6 -33.75 7.90 2.28
CA ASN A 6 -32.91 7.10 1.35
C ASN A 6 -33.75 6.28 0.35
N PHE A 7 -34.99 5.94 0.73
CA PHE A 7 -35.94 5.29 -0.17
C PHE A 7 -36.50 6.26 -1.24
N SER A 8 -36.51 7.56 -0.96
CA SER A 8 -37.01 8.58 -1.89
C SER A 8 -35.96 8.95 -2.95
N GLU A 9 -34.68 8.98 -2.59
CA GLU A 9 -33.57 9.21 -3.53
C GLU A 9 -33.43 8.09 -4.55
N GLY A 10 -33.45 6.81 -4.12
CA GLY A 10 -33.40 5.68 -5.04
C GLY A 10 -34.57 5.65 -6.03
N LYS A 11 -35.77 6.06 -5.59
CA LYS A 11 -36.95 6.20 -6.45
C LYS A 11 -36.80 7.38 -7.43
N PHE A 12 -36.19 8.47 -6.99
CA PHE A 12 -35.90 9.63 -7.83
C PHE A 12 -34.92 9.31 -8.96
N PHE A 13 -33.81 8.61 -8.67
CA PHE A 13 -32.85 8.21 -9.69
C PHE A 13 -33.44 7.22 -10.70
N ARG A 14 -34.25 6.26 -10.26
CA ARG A 14 -34.99 5.35 -11.16
C ARG A 14 -35.93 6.12 -12.11
N ASN A 15 -36.65 7.11 -11.58
CA ASN A 15 -37.53 7.95 -12.39
C ASN A 15 -36.74 8.81 -13.39
N LEU A 16 -35.65 9.46 -12.94
CA LEU A 16 -34.78 10.27 -13.79
C LEU A 16 -34.20 9.46 -14.94
N TYR A 17 -33.74 8.24 -14.68
CA TYR A 17 -33.24 7.32 -15.71
C TYR A 17 -34.34 6.94 -16.71
N ALA A 18 -35.52 6.52 -16.23
CA ALA A 18 -36.63 6.12 -17.10
C ALA A 18 -37.09 7.27 -18.03
N ILE A 19 -37.19 8.49 -17.49
CA ILE A 19 -37.54 9.69 -18.25
C ILE A 19 -36.47 10.03 -19.30
N THR A 20 -35.19 9.91 -18.91
CA THR A 20 -34.07 10.18 -19.82
C THR A 20 -34.06 9.20 -20.99
N LYS A 21 -34.20 7.90 -20.70
CA LYS A 21 -34.23 6.84 -21.71
C LYS A 21 -35.42 6.97 -22.66
N ASP A 22 -36.63 7.21 -22.14
CA ASP A 22 -37.83 7.44 -22.96
C ASP A 22 -37.69 8.69 -23.84
N THR A 23 -37.09 9.77 -23.30
CA THR A 23 -36.86 11.01 -24.06
C THR A 23 -35.88 10.80 -25.22
N ILE A 24 -34.77 10.10 -25.00
CA ILE A 24 -33.77 9.85 -26.04
C ILE A 24 -34.33 8.90 -27.12
N LEU A 25 -35.04 7.84 -26.72
CA LEU A 25 -35.65 6.90 -27.66
C LEU A 25 -36.73 7.55 -28.53
N ARG A 26 -37.52 8.48 -27.98
CA ARG A 26 -38.56 9.19 -28.74
C ARG A 26 -38.02 10.32 -29.61
N TYR A 27 -36.87 10.89 -29.26
CA TYR A 27 -36.30 12.06 -29.94
C TYR A 27 -34.79 11.89 -30.17
N PRO A 28 -34.38 10.99 -31.09
CA PRO A 28 -32.97 10.64 -31.31
C PRO A 28 -32.11 11.83 -31.78
N GLU A 29 -32.71 12.83 -32.43
CA GLU A 29 -32.04 14.04 -32.92
C GLU A 29 -31.99 15.19 -31.89
N MET A 30 -32.44 14.96 -30.65
CA MET A 30 -32.52 16.00 -29.63
C MET A 30 -31.15 16.32 -29.03
N SER A 31 -30.75 17.60 -29.06
CA SER A 31 -29.49 18.05 -28.46
C SER A 31 -29.45 17.81 -26.95
N PHE A 32 -28.25 17.67 -26.38
CA PHE A 32 -28.02 17.49 -24.93
C PHE A 32 -28.76 18.56 -24.10
N VAL A 33 -28.71 19.81 -24.54
CA VAL A 33 -29.43 20.94 -23.90
C VAL A 33 -30.94 20.74 -23.95
N GLY A 34 -31.47 20.21 -25.07
CA GLY A 34 -32.88 19.85 -25.22
C GLY A 34 -33.31 18.73 -24.26
N VAL A 35 -32.49 17.70 -24.10
CA VAL A 35 -32.73 16.58 -23.17
C VAL A 35 -32.78 17.08 -21.72
N VAL A 36 -31.78 17.87 -21.30
CA VAL A 36 -31.74 18.47 -19.96
C VAL A 36 -32.96 19.37 -19.70
N THR A 37 -33.36 20.17 -20.68
CA THR A 37 -34.52 21.07 -20.56
C THR A 37 -35.82 20.28 -20.39
N ARG A 38 -35.98 19.16 -21.11
CA ARG A 38 -37.15 18.30 -20.98
C ARG A 38 -37.20 17.58 -19.64
N ILE A 39 -36.07 17.09 -19.15
CA ILE A 39 -35.97 16.46 -17.83
C ILE A 39 -36.34 17.46 -16.72
N LYS A 40 -35.88 18.72 -16.82
CA LYS A 40 -36.29 19.79 -15.91
C LYS A 40 -37.80 19.98 -15.89
N ASN A 41 -38.44 19.97 -17.07
CA ASN A 41 -39.88 20.13 -17.20
C ASN A 41 -40.67 18.94 -16.62
N VAL A 42 -40.13 17.72 -16.67
CA VAL A 42 -40.79 16.52 -16.12
C VAL A 42 -40.60 16.40 -14.61
N LEU A 43 -39.44 16.78 -14.07
CA LEU A 43 -39.14 16.67 -12.64
C LEU A 43 -39.56 17.89 -11.81
N GLY A 44 -39.85 19.03 -12.45
CA GLY A 44 -40.26 20.26 -11.77
C GLY A 44 -39.18 20.90 -10.89
N ALA A 45 -37.91 20.48 -11.02
CA ALA A 45 -36.78 20.96 -10.23
C ALA A 45 -35.47 21.01 -11.04
N ASN A 46 -34.53 21.86 -10.62
CA ASN A 46 -33.20 21.90 -11.21
C ASN A 46 -32.33 20.75 -10.68
N PRO A 47 -31.73 19.92 -11.56
CA PRO A 47 -30.89 18.82 -11.13
C PRO A 47 -29.59 19.32 -10.48
N THR A 48 -29.13 18.62 -9.44
CA THR A 48 -27.85 18.90 -8.77
C THR A 48 -26.65 18.49 -9.64
N LYS A 49 -25.43 18.93 -9.27
CA LYS A 49 -24.19 18.56 -10.00
C LYS A 49 -23.98 17.05 -10.09
N SER A 50 -24.29 16.31 -9.03
CA SER A 50 -24.22 14.83 -9.02
C SER A 50 -25.25 14.20 -9.97
N GLN A 51 -26.46 14.77 -10.06
CA GLN A 51 -27.50 14.30 -10.98
C GLN A 51 -27.16 14.58 -12.46
N LEU A 52 -26.54 15.73 -12.75
CA LEU A 52 -26.03 16.05 -14.09
C LEU A 52 -24.87 15.14 -14.51
N PHE A 53 -24.02 14.73 -13.56
CA PHE A 53 -22.95 13.77 -13.81
C PHE A 53 -23.49 12.37 -14.13
N VAL A 54 -24.49 11.89 -13.38
CA VAL A 54 -25.19 10.63 -13.70
C VAL A 54 -25.87 10.71 -15.07
N LEU A 55 -26.51 11.84 -15.40
CA LEU A 55 -27.13 12.05 -16.70
C LEU A 55 -26.12 12.00 -17.85
N PHE A 56 -24.94 12.61 -17.66
CA PHE A 56 -23.83 12.56 -18.60
C PHE A 56 -23.32 11.12 -18.81
N LEU A 57 -23.16 10.35 -17.73
CA LEU A 57 -22.73 8.94 -17.80
C LEU A 57 -23.72 8.04 -18.55
N VAL A 58 -25.03 8.29 -18.38
CA VAL A 58 -26.10 7.58 -19.09
C VAL A 58 -26.09 7.93 -20.57
N LEU A 59 -25.89 9.21 -20.92
CA LEU A 59 -25.80 9.68 -22.30
C LEU A 59 -24.57 9.15 -23.05
N CYS A 60 -23.49 8.82 -22.33
CA CYS A 60 -22.31 8.20 -22.92
C CYS A 60 -22.46 6.69 -23.21
N ASN A 61 -23.54 6.01 -22.79
CA ASN A 61 -23.67 4.54 -22.86
C ASN A 61 -24.89 4.05 -23.67
N ILE A 62 -25.20 4.65 -24.82
CA ILE A 62 -26.42 4.33 -25.60
C ILE A 62 -26.38 2.93 -26.28
N ASN A 63 -25.33 2.11 -26.09
CA ASN A 63 -25.29 0.72 -26.60
C ASN A 63 -25.30 -0.39 -25.52
N GLY A 64 -25.54 -0.05 -24.24
CA GLY A 64 -25.57 -1.03 -23.15
C GLY A 64 -26.98 -1.54 -22.81
N SER A 65 -27.19 -2.86 -22.81
CA SER A 65 -28.43 -3.48 -22.36
C SER A 65 -28.71 -3.23 -20.88
N SER A 66 -29.97 -2.90 -20.55
CA SER A 66 -30.53 -2.56 -19.23
C SER A 66 -30.20 -3.50 -18.06
N SER A 67 -29.71 -4.72 -18.31
CA SER A 67 -29.31 -5.69 -17.29
C SER A 67 -27.92 -5.40 -16.68
N ALA A 68 -27.01 -4.81 -17.44
CA ALA A 68 -25.63 -4.57 -16.98
C ALA A 68 -25.54 -3.43 -15.93
N GLU A 69 -26.44 -2.45 -15.99
CA GLU A 69 -26.48 -1.32 -15.07
C GLU A 69 -27.06 -1.69 -13.69
N GLU A 70 -28.08 -2.56 -13.65
CA GLU A 70 -28.69 -3.05 -12.41
C GLU A 70 -27.72 -3.97 -11.64
N ASP A 71 -26.95 -4.79 -12.38
CA ASP A 71 -25.87 -5.60 -11.82
C ASP A 71 -24.70 -4.74 -11.30
N THR A 72 -24.30 -3.68 -12.02
CA THR A 72 -23.21 -2.78 -11.58
C THR A 72 -23.55 -2.04 -10.28
N PHE A 73 -24.78 -1.57 -10.13
CA PHE A 73 -25.24 -0.89 -8.91
C PHE A 73 -25.33 -1.87 -7.72
N LYS A 74 -25.68 -3.14 -8.00
CA LYS A 74 -25.67 -4.22 -7.01
C LYS A 74 -24.25 -4.53 -6.51
N PHE A 75 -23.25 -4.60 -7.41
CA PHE A 75 -21.85 -4.83 -7.03
C PHE A 75 -21.25 -3.70 -6.19
N TYR A 76 -21.61 -2.44 -6.47
CA TYR A 76 -21.16 -1.30 -5.67
C TYR A 76 -21.76 -1.31 -4.26
N ASN A 77 -23.09 -1.50 -4.13
CA ASN A 77 -23.76 -1.54 -2.83
C ASN A 77 -23.37 -2.74 -1.97
N SER A 78 -22.89 -3.83 -2.58
CA SER A 78 -22.34 -4.99 -1.87
C SER A 78 -20.81 -4.96 -1.70
N SER A 79 -20.15 -3.85 -2.04
CA SER A 79 -18.70 -3.71 -1.91
C SER A 79 -18.33 -3.17 -0.52
N ARG A 80 -17.15 -3.54 -0.04
CA ARG A 80 -16.54 -2.98 1.16
C ARG A 80 -16.36 -1.47 1.03
N LEU A 81 -16.11 -0.96 -0.17
CA LEU A 81 -16.06 0.48 -0.41
C LEU A 81 -17.39 1.17 -0.09
N GLY A 82 -18.51 0.58 -0.52
CA GLY A 82 -19.85 1.07 -0.17
C GLY A 82 -20.06 1.12 1.34
N GLU A 83 -19.68 0.06 2.05
CA GLU A 83 -19.78 0.00 3.51
C GLU A 83 -18.90 1.03 4.23
N ILE A 84 -17.68 1.26 3.75
CA ILE A 84 -16.77 2.28 4.30
C ILE A 84 -17.40 3.67 4.20
N LEU A 85 -17.99 3.99 3.04
CA LEU A 85 -18.63 5.27 2.79
C LEU A 85 -19.90 5.44 3.63
N GLU A 86 -20.69 4.38 3.81
CA GLU A 86 -21.88 4.39 4.67
C GLU A 86 -21.52 4.55 6.16
N LYS A 87 -20.51 3.80 6.64
CA LYS A 87 -20.03 3.86 8.03
C LYS A 87 -19.26 5.16 8.33
N GLY A 88 -18.70 5.81 7.31
CA GLY A 88 -17.89 7.02 7.45
C GLY A 88 -16.53 6.80 8.12
N GLU A 89 -15.99 5.58 8.05
CA GLU A 89 -14.68 5.20 8.62
C GLU A 89 -13.97 4.15 7.74
N LEU A 90 -12.69 4.38 7.44
CA LEU A 90 -11.78 3.41 6.83
C LEU A 90 -10.87 2.82 7.92
N ARG A 91 -10.93 1.50 8.10
CA ARG A 91 -10.09 0.77 9.06
C ARG A 91 -8.90 0.14 8.35
N VAL A 92 -7.69 0.55 8.74
CA VAL A 92 -6.44 0.10 8.13
C VAL A 92 -5.65 -0.73 9.12
N ALA A 93 -5.47 -2.01 8.81
CA ALA A 93 -4.61 -2.91 9.57
C ALA A 93 -3.13 -2.67 9.24
N GLY A 94 -2.28 -2.71 10.26
CA GLY A 94 -0.83 -2.66 10.09
C GLY A 94 -0.05 -2.89 11.38
N ASP A 95 1.26 -3.04 11.26
CA ASP A 95 2.18 -3.23 12.36
C ASP A 95 2.76 -1.89 12.83
N SER A 96 2.39 -1.50 14.06
CA SER A 96 2.90 -0.28 14.68
C SER A 96 4.42 -0.25 14.83
N ALA A 97 5.10 -1.40 14.85
CA ALA A 97 6.54 -1.51 14.97
C ALA A 97 7.27 -1.60 13.62
N SER A 98 6.57 -1.43 12.49
CA SER A 98 7.12 -1.55 11.14
C SER A 98 7.74 -0.25 10.63
N GLU A 99 8.71 0.30 11.36
CA GLU A 99 9.36 1.56 10.97
C GLU A 99 10.13 1.43 9.63
N PRO A 100 10.04 2.42 8.72
CA PRO A 100 9.34 3.71 8.84
C PRO A 100 7.93 3.73 8.20
N PHE A 101 7.31 2.57 7.96
CA PHE A 101 5.93 2.48 7.46
C PHE A 101 4.91 2.92 8.51
N TYR A 102 5.15 2.55 9.77
CA TYR A 102 4.55 3.12 10.97
C TYR A 102 5.65 3.47 11.94
N VAL A 103 5.61 4.66 12.55
CA VAL A 103 6.64 5.14 13.47
C VAL A 103 6.11 5.06 14.90
N VAL A 104 6.83 4.34 15.76
CA VAL A 104 6.49 4.25 17.19
C VAL A 104 6.89 5.56 17.84
N ASN A 105 6.03 6.12 18.70
CA ASN A 105 6.26 7.42 19.34
C ASN A 105 6.60 8.54 18.33
N ALA A 106 5.88 8.52 17.20
CA ALA A 106 6.07 9.46 16.11
C ALA A 106 6.09 10.93 16.58
N LYS A 107 7.04 11.69 16.03
CA LYS A 107 6.96 13.15 16.04
C LYS A 107 5.67 13.58 15.33
N GLU A 108 5.06 14.68 15.79
CA GLU A 108 3.89 15.25 15.14
C GLU A 108 4.14 15.42 13.62
N GLY A 109 3.21 14.92 12.81
CA GLY A 109 3.30 14.96 11.35
C GLY A 109 4.17 13.87 10.71
N TYR A 110 4.71 12.93 11.49
CA TYR A 110 5.55 11.82 11.00
C TYR A 110 5.09 10.43 11.48
N PRO A 111 3.81 10.06 11.34
CA PRO A 111 3.30 8.78 11.83
C PRO A 111 3.79 7.55 11.06
N GLY A 112 4.43 7.74 9.90
CA GLY A 112 4.91 6.67 9.02
C GLY A 112 4.34 6.75 7.62
N PHE A 113 5.06 6.14 6.66
CA PHE A 113 4.68 6.13 5.25
C PHE A 113 3.28 5.53 5.01
N ASP A 114 3.03 4.32 5.52
CA ASP A 114 1.78 3.60 5.26
C ASP A 114 0.60 4.20 6.04
N TYR A 115 0.89 4.78 7.22
CA TYR A 115 -0.09 5.56 7.95
C TYR A 115 -0.57 6.76 7.12
N GLU A 116 0.35 7.56 6.59
CA GLU A 116 0.00 8.72 5.76
C GLU A 116 -0.66 8.33 4.44
N LEU A 117 -0.24 7.24 3.81
CA LEU A 117 -0.89 6.72 2.61
C LEU A 117 -2.34 6.29 2.89
N GLY A 118 -2.57 5.55 3.98
CA GLY A 118 -3.90 5.14 4.41
C GLY A 118 -4.78 6.32 4.81
N LYS A 119 -4.21 7.30 5.51
CA LYS A 119 -4.91 8.53 5.88
C LYS A 119 -5.28 9.38 4.66
N ALA A 120 -4.37 9.56 3.72
CA ALA A 120 -4.64 10.28 2.48
C ALA A 120 -5.76 9.62 1.67
N TYR A 121 -5.85 8.29 1.69
CA TYR A 121 -6.95 7.57 1.06
C TYR A 121 -8.28 7.77 1.80
N ALA A 122 -8.29 7.73 3.14
CA ALA A 122 -9.48 8.06 3.92
C ALA A 122 -9.97 9.49 3.66
N ASP A 123 -9.04 10.46 3.59
CA ASP A 123 -9.33 11.86 3.28
C ASP A 123 -9.91 12.02 1.86
N PHE A 124 -9.38 11.30 0.87
CA PHE A 124 -9.93 11.24 -0.49
C PHE A 124 -11.37 10.70 -0.51
N LEU A 125 -11.66 9.68 0.29
CA LEU A 125 -13.02 9.12 0.43
C LEU A 125 -13.95 10.01 1.25
N GLY A 126 -13.43 11.01 1.98
CA GLY A 126 -14.20 11.85 2.89
C GLY A 126 -14.64 11.15 4.18
N VAL A 127 -13.87 10.14 4.62
CA VAL A 127 -14.19 9.31 5.80
C VAL A 127 -13.09 9.42 6.87
N LYS A 128 -13.39 8.98 8.09
CA LYS A 128 -12.40 8.95 9.18
C LYS A 128 -11.37 7.85 8.94
N TYR A 129 -10.10 8.14 9.19
CA TYR A 129 -9.05 7.12 9.25
C TYR A 129 -9.02 6.46 10.64
N ARG A 130 -8.98 5.13 10.68
CA ARG A 130 -8.76 4.36 11.90
C ARG A 130 -7.67 3.30 11.69
N PHE A 131 -6.61 3.39 12.48
CA PHE A 131 -5.56 2.36 12.52
C PHE A 131 -5.99 1.18 13.40
N VAL A 132 -5.73 -0.05 12.94
CA VAL A 132 -6.01 -1.29 13.65
C VAL A 132 -4.71 -2.10 13.80
N PRO A 133 -4.12 -2.18 15.00
CA PRO A 133 -2.79 -2.77 15.18
C PRO A 133 -2.83 -4.30 15.15
N TYR A 134 -1.98 -4.91 14.32
CA TYR A 134 -1.59 -6.33 14.39
C TYR A 134 -0.10 -6.46 14.05
N GLN A 135 0.53 -7.62 14.19
CA GLN A 135 1.97 -7.76 13.97
C GLN A 135 2.31 -8.54 12.70
N GLU A 136 1.44 -9.48 12.34
CA GLU A 136 1.71 -10.47 11.32
C GLU A 136 0.78 -10.35 10.12
N PHE A 137 1.30 -10.70 8.93
CA PHE A 137 0.49 -10.74 7.71
C PHE A 137 -0.77 -11.61 7.86
N ASN A 138 -0.66 -12.74 8.57
CA ASN A 138 -1.81 -13.62 8.78
C ASN A 138 -2.91 -12.93 9.61
N GLU A 139 -2.52 -12.16 10.63
CA GLU A 139 -3.47 -11.38 11.43
C GLU A 139 -4.13 -10.28 10.59
N PHE A 140 -3.38 -9.60 9.71
CA PHE A 140 -3.97 -8.64 8.76
C PHE A 140 -5.01 -9.32 7.86
N ALA A 141 -4.69 -10.50 7.32
CA ALA A 141 -5.59 -11.23 6.44
C ALA A 141 -6.85 -11.70 7.18
N ASP A 142 -6.71 -12.17 8.41
CA ASP A 142 -7.82 -12.61 9.26
C ASP A 142 -8.69 -11.41 9.69
N ALA A 143 -8.08 -10.26 10.02
CA ALA A 143 -8.78 -9.03 10.32
C ALA A 143 -9.62 -8.51 9.13
N ILE A 144 -9.07 -8.56 7.92
CA ILE A 144 -9.81 -8.21 6.69
C ILE A 144 -11.00 -9.16 6.48
N LYS A 145 -10.76 -10.47 6.66
CA LYS A 145 -11.76 -11.53 6.49
C LYS A 145 -12.89 -11.42 7.51
N ASN A 146 -12.57 -11.10 8.77
CA ASN A 146 -13.53 -10.93 9.86
C ASN A 146 -14.15 -9.53 9.88
N GLU A 147 -13.82 -8.69 8.91
CA GLU A 147 -14.28 -7.30 8.82
C GLU A 147 -13.90 -6.44 10.03
N GLU A 148 -12.83 -6.80 10.75
CA GLU A 148 -12.23 -5.98 11.81
C GLU A 148 -11.41 -4.82 11.19
N ALA A 149 -10.83 -5.07 10.01
CA ALA A 149 -10.19 -4.09 9.15
C ALA A 149 -10.74 -4.16 7.72
N ASP A 150 -10.55 -3.09 6.95
CA ASP A 150 -11.02 -2.99 5.57
C ASP A 150 -9.89 -3.22 4.57
N ILE A 151 -8.70 -2.70 4.86
CA ILE A 151 -7.47 -2.91 4.10
C ILE A 151 -6.30 -3.12 5.06
N ALA A 152 -5.18 -3.63 4.54
CA ALA A 152 -3.92 -3.58 5.26
C ALA A 152 -2.82 -2.88 4.45
N LEU A 153 -2.07 -2.03 5.14
CA LEU A 153 -0.89 -1.31 4.67
C LEU A 153 0.14 -1.49 5.78
N SER A 154 1.29 -2.11 5.49
CA SER A 154 2.35 -2.37 6.49
C SER A 154 3.67 -2.85 5.89
N GLY A 155 4.13 -2.26 4.78
CA GLY A 155 5.32 -2.71 4.07
C GLY A 155 5.18 -4.14 3.55
N ILE A 156 3.96 -4.53 3.14
CA ILE A 156 3.64 -5.92 2.83
C ILE A 156 4.19 -6.28 1.45
N SER A 157 5.28 -7.05 1.41
CA SER A 157 5.74 -7.70 0.18
C SER A 157 4.67 -8.69 -0.33
N SER A 158 4.08 -8.39 -1.48
CA SER A 158 3.12 -9.26 -2.15
C SER A 158 3.80 -10.49 -2.73
N ASN A 159 3.17 -11.65 -2.58
CA ASN A 159 3.65 -12.91 -3.17
C ASN A 159 2.48 -13.88 -3.41
N LEU A 160 2.74 -14.98 -4.13
CA LEU A 160 1.71 -15.97 -4.50
C LEU A 160 1.08 -16.65 -3.28
N GLU A 161 1.85 -16.99 -2.26
CA GLU A 161 1.34 -17.66 -1.06
C GLU A 161 0.38 -16.75 -0.28
N ARG A 162 0.76 -15.49 -0.06
CA ARG A 162 -0.07 -14.47 0.59
C ARG A 162 -1.33 -14.15 -0.22
N SER A 163 -1.25 -14.20 -1.56
CA SER A 163 -2.40 -13.97 -2.44
C SER A 163 -3.52 -15.00 -2.32
N LYS A 164 -3.26 -16.15 -1.67
CA LYS A 164 -4.30 -17.14 -1.36
C LYS A 164 -5.30 -16.61 -0.32
N LYS A 165 -4.88 -15.69 0.55
CA LYS A 165 -5.69 -15.14 1.65
C LYS A 165 -6.31 -13.77 1.34
N VAL A 166 -5.61 -12.93 0.58
CA VAL A 166 -6.01 -11.55 0.28
C VAL A 166 -5.83 -11.23 -1.20
N ARG A 167 -6.41 -10.13 -1.67
CA ARG A 167 -6.08 -9.55 -2.98
C ARG A 167 -5.07 -8.41 -2.78
N PHE A 168 -3.99 -8.39 -3.56
CA PHE A 168 -3.05 -7.27 -3.55
C PHE A 168 -3.37 -6.23 -4.63
N SER A 169 -3.21 -4.95 -4.30
CA SER A 169 -3.17 -3.84 -5.25
C SER A 169 -1.92 -3.89 -6.13
N LYS A 170 -1.86 -3.02 -7.14
CA LYS A 170 -0.60 -2.56 -7.72
C LYS A 170 0.38 -2.12 -6.61
N ALA A 171 1.66 -2.37 -6.84
CA ALA A 171 2.72 -2.00 -5.91
C ALA A 171 2.81 -0.47 -5.80
N TYR A 172 2.92 0.04 -4.57
CA TYR A 172 3.18 1.46 -4.30
C TYR A 172 4.66 1.73 -3.96
N LEU A 173 5.42 0.68 -3.62
CA LEU A 173 6.88 0.74 -3.49
C LEU A 173 7.52 -0.55 -4.03
N ILE A 174 8.79 -0.44 -4.44
CA ILE A 174 9.60 -1.58 -4.85
C ILE A 174 10.73 -1.76 -3.84
N ALA A 175 10.73 -2.89 -3.14
CA ALA A 175 11.78 -3.30 -2.23
C ALA A 175 12.69 -4.37 -2.86
N THR A 176 13.77 -4.68 -2.16
CA THR A 176 14.65 -5.82 -2.44
C THR A 176 15.14 -6.43 -1.13
N PRO A 177 15.45 -7.74 -1.09
CA PRO A 177 16.35 -8.26 -0.07
C PRO A 177 17.64 -7.41 -0.07
N ALA A 178 17.97 -6.91 1.10
CA ALA A 178 19.11 -6.05 1.36
C ALA A 178 19.88 -6.58 2.58
N ALA A 179 21.12 -6.12 2.73
CA ALA A 179 21.96 -6.54 3.84
C ALA A 179 22.68 -5.37 4.50
N LEU A 180 23.00 -5.57 5.77
CA LEU A 180 23.86 -4.69 6.55
C LEU A 180 24.94 -5.56 7.19
N VAL A 181 26.10 -5.61 6.54
CA VAL A 181 27.21 -6.51 6.89
C VAL A 181 28.28 -5.77 7.66
N ARG A 182 28.83 -6.37 8.70
CA ARG A 182 29.95 -5.81 9.46
C ARG A 182 31.16 -5.71 8.53
N LYS A 183 31.81 -4.55 8.47
CA LYS A 183 32.98 -4.33 7.59
C LYS A 183 34.13 -5.29 7.87
N SER A 184 34.31 -5.70 9.14
CA SER A 184 35.33 -6.69 9.52
C SER A 184 35.06 -8.11 9.02
N ALA A 185 33.86 -8.40 8.50
CA ALA A 185 33.53 -9.66 7.84
C ALA A 185 33.77 -9.62 6.32
N LEU A 186 34.12 -8.45 5.77
CA LEU A 186 34.47 -8.28 4.37
C LEU A 186 35.99 -8.41 4.20
N PRO A 187 36.46 -8.92 3.05
CA PRO A 187 37.89 -8.92 2.75
C PRO A 187 38.43 -7.48 2.78
N PRO A 188 39.69 -7.27 3.22
CA PRO A 188 40.31 -5.96 3.17
C PRO A 188 40.39 -5.47 1.72
N PRO A 189 40.41 -4.15 1.48
CA PRO A 189 40.71 -3.62 0.17
C PRO A 189 42.06 -4.19 -0.31
N PRO A 190 42.21 -4.55 -1.60
CA PRO A 190 43.50 -5.01 -2.10
C PRO A 190 44.56 -3.94 -1.87
N GLU A 191 45.73 -4.34 -1.35
CA GLU A 191 46.88 -3.47 -1.19
C GLU A 191 47.56 -3.21 -2.55
N GLY A 192 47.72 -1.93 -2.93
CA GLY A 192 48.44 -1.52 -4.14
C GLY A 192 47.58 -0.87 -5.25
N ASN A 193 48.23 -0.20 -6.20
CA ASN A 193 47.64 0.61 -7.28
C ASN A 193 46.83 -0.15 -8.36
N ILE A 194 46.36 -1.36 -8.07
CA ILE A 194 45.45 -2.09 -8.96
C ILE A 194 44.02 -1.80 -8.46
N ILE A 195 43.31 -0.92 -9.16
CA ILE A 195 41.91 -0.61 -8.87
C ILE A 195 41.04 -1.80 -9.27
N THR A 196 41.01 -2.83 -8.44
CA THR A 196 39.90 -3.77 -8.36
C THR A 196 39.30 -3.64 -6.96
N THR A 197 38.76 -2.47 -6.64
CA THR A 197 37.94 -2.30 -5.45
C THR A 197 36.73 -3.22 -5.62
N GLN A 198 36.71 -4.36 -4.93
CA GLN A 198 35.50 -5.17 -4.85
C GLN A 198 34.45 -4.35 -4.11
N ASN A 199 33.61 -3.67 -4.89
CA ASN A 199 32.56 -2.85 -4.36
C ASN A 199 31.41 -3.78 -3.97
N PHE A 200 31.35 -4.12 -2.69
CA PHE A 200 30.16 -4.73 -2.10
C PHE A 200 29.02 -3.72 -2.13
N LYS A 201 28.01 -4.00 -2.95
CA LYS A 201 26.83 -3.16 -3.15
C LYS A 201 25.52 -3.94 -3.04
N SER A 202 25.56 -5.23 -3.32
CA SER A 202 24.41 -6.14 -3.28
C SER A 202 24.67 -7.29 -2.30
N ILE A 203 23.60 -7.88 -1.74
CA ILE A 203 23.76 -9.07 -0.88
C ILE A 203 24.39 -10.25 -1.65
N LEU A 204 24.18 -10.34 -2.97
CA LEU A 204 24.77 -11.39 -3.81
C LEU A 204 26.29 -11.33 -3.85
N ASP A 205 26.89 -10.17 -3.62
CA ASP A 205 28.35 -10.00 -3.56
C ASP A 205 28.96 -10.76 -2.37
N LEU A 206 28.13 -11.18 -1.41
CA LEU A 206 28.55 -11.98 -0.25
C LEU A 206 28.58 -13.48 -0.52
N ALA A 207 28.13 -13.96 -1.70
CA ALA A 207 27.99 -15.39 -1.99
C ALA A 207 29.32 -16.15 -1.87
N ASP A 208 30.42 -15.50 -2.27
CA ASP A 208 31.77 -16.07 -2.27
C ASP A 208 32.63 -15.56 -1.10
N VAL A 209 32.04 -14.83 -0.16
CA VAL A 209 32.77 -14.28 1.01
C VAL A 209 32.72 -15.28 2.16
N SER A 210 33.89 -15.80 2.53
CA SER A 210 34.03 -16.71 3.65
C SER A 210 33.81 -16.00 4.99
N GLY A 211 33.26 -16.72 5.98
CA GLY A 211 33.06 -16.18 7.32
C GLY A 211 31.82 -15.30 7.50
N VAL A 212 31.05 -14.99 6.44
CA VAL A 212 29.76 -14.31 6.57
C VAL A 212 28.72 -15.22 7.23
N THR A 213 28.04 -14.69 8.24
CA THR A 213 26.92 -15.34 8.93
C THR A 213 25.72 -14.40 8.94
N PHE A 214 24.57 -14.92 8.51
CA PHE A 214 23.36 -14.12 8.32
C PHE A 214 22.46 -14.21 9.55
N ALA A 215 21.85 -13.09 9.93
CA ALA A 215 20.71 -13.03 10.82
C ALA A 215 19.49 -12.50 10.06
N VAL A 216 18.35 -13.19 10.18
CA VAL A 216 17.14 -12.84 9.45
C VAL A 216 15.91 -13.16 10.28
N ARG A 217 14.82 -12.43 10.05
CA ARG A 217 13.51 -12.80 10.59
C ARG A 217 13.01 -14.10 9.95
N SER A 218 12.64 -15.07 10.79
CA SER A 218 12.09 -16.37 10.39
C SER A 218 10.81 -16.21 9.57
N PHE A 219 10.54 -17.18 8.69
CA PHE A 219 9.34 -17.22 7.82
C PHE A 219 9.06 -15.96 6.99
N SER A 220 10.09 -15.16 6.73
CA SER A 220 10.01 -13.98 5.85
C SER A 220 10.44 -14.31 4.42
N ASN A 221 10.04 -13.48 3.44
CA ASN A 221 10.54 -13.58 2.06
C ASN A 221 12.08 -13.55 1.98
N ARG A 222 12.74 -12.79 2.88
CA ARG A 222 14.21 -12.75 2.96
C ARG A 222 14.82 -14.02 3.51
N HIS A 223 14.14 -14.69 4.45
CA HIS A 223 14.58 -16.00 4.93
C HIS A 223 14.52 -17.03 3.79
N GLU A 224 13.44 -17.08 3.03
CA GLU A 224 13.32 -17.93 1.84
C GLU A 224 14.38 -17.58 0.77
N TYR A 225 14.63 -16.29 0.56
CA TYR A 225 15.67 -15.80 -0.34
C TYR A 225 17.06 -16.35 0.05
N LEU A 226 17.42 -16.24 1.34
CA LEU A 226 18.68 -16.75 1.85
C LEU A 226 18.79 -18.26 1.68
N LEU A 227 17.77 -19.03 2.04
CA LEU A 227 17.78 -20.50 1.88
C LEU A 227 17.98 -20.90 0.41
N LYS A 228 17.46 -20.11 -0.55
CA LYS A 228 17.60 -20.38 -1.98
C LYS A 228 18.99 -20.00 -2.52
N LYS A 229 19.53 -18.86 -2.09
CA LYS A 229 20.74 -18.24 -2.69
C LYS A 229 22.03 -18.51 -1.93
N PHE A 230 21.96 -18.78 -0.63
CA PHE A 230 23.10 -18.91 0.30
C PHE A 230 23.08 -20.27 1.02
N LYS A 231 22.95 -21.36 0.24
CA LYS A 231 22.72 -22.72 0.75
C LYS A 231 23.79 -23.24 1.72
N ASN A 232 25.02 -22.76 1.60
CA ASN A 232 26.17 -23.18 2.39
C ASN A 232 26.51 -22.20 3.52
N SER A 233 25.76 -21.11 3.66
CA SER A 233 26.02 -20.07 4.65
C SER A 233 25.30 -20.39 5.96
N ARG A 234 25.89 -19.94 7.07
CA ARG A 234 25.23 -20.04 8.38
C ARG A 234 24.15 -18.97 8.48
N ILE A 235 22.90 -19.39 8.66
CA ILE A 235 21.73 -18.51 8.77
C ILE A 235 21.11 -18.71 10.16
N PHE A 236 21.10 -17.64 10.95
CA PHE A 236 20.41 -17.55 12.23
C PHE A 236 19.05 -16.89 12.01
N THR A 237 18.01 -17.50 12.58
CA THR A 237 16.63 -17.02 12.44
C THR A 237 16.08 -16.52 13.78
N TYR A 238 15.29 -15.46 13.71
CA TYR A 238 14.70 -14.78 14.88
C TYR A 238 13.20 -14.58 14.66
N GLY A 239 12.44 -14.34 15.75
CA GLY A 239 11.00 -14.07 15.65
C GLY A 239 10.69 -12.77 14.91
N ASP A 240 11.52 -11.76 15.11
CA ASP A 240 11.38 -10.42 14.55
C ASP A 240 12.73 -9.86 14.04
N THR A 241 12.67 -8.77 13.26
CA THR A 241 13.85 -8.16 12.62
C THR A 241 14.73 -7.40 13.64
N LEU A 242 14.15 -6.89 14.73
CA LEU A 242 14.91 -6.20 15.78
C LEU A 242 15.83 -7.18 16.50
N SER A 243 15.32 -8.33 16.91
CA SER A 243 16.09 -9.43 17.51
C SER A 243 17.20 -9.91 16.58
N ALA A 244 16.94 -10.01 15.26
CA ALA A 244 17.97 -10.32 14.28
C ALA A 244 19.06 -9.24 14.20
N TRP A 245 18.69 -7.97 14.33
CA TRP A 245 19.64 -6.86 14.37
C TRP A 245 20.48 -6.85 15.65
N GLU A 246 19.87 -7.10 16.82
CA GLU A 246 20.59 -7.23 18.10
C GLU A 246 21.66 -8.32 18.05
N ALA A 247 21.35 -9.47 17.46
CA ALA A 247 22.32 -10.55 17.29
C ALA A 247 23.51 -10.17 16.41
N VAL A 248 23.32 -9.28 15.44
CA VAL A 248 24.42 -8.76 14.61
C VAL A 248 25.25 -7.74 15.38
N LYS A 249 24.61 -6.87 16.16
CA LYS A 249 25.29 -5.90 17.03
C LYS A 249 26.16 -6.60 18.09
N SER A 250 25.64 -7.63 18.74
CA SER A 250 26.34 -8.43 19.77
C SER A 250 27.44 -9.35 19.21
N GLY A 251 27.45 -9.58 17.89
CA GLY A 251 28.44 -10.42 17.22
C GLY A 251 28.09 -11.90 17.11
N THR A 252 26.87 -12.32 17.49
CA THR A 252 26.37 -13.68 17.22
C THR A 252 26.30 -13.97 15.72
N ALA A 253 25.88 -12.97 14.94
CA ALA A 253 25.97 -12.96 13.48
C ALA A 253 26.75 -11.71 13.02
N ASN A 254 27.12 -11.64 11.74
CA ASN A 254 27.83 -10.47 11.21
C ASN A 254 27.14 -9.80 10.01
N CYS A 255 25.99 -10.31 9.57
CA CYS A 255 25.21 -9.73 8.48
C CYS A 255 23.71 -9.77 8.80
N LEU A 256 23.08 -8.60 8.96
CA LEU A 256 21.61 -8.52 9.02
C LEU A 256 21.06 -8.58 7.61
N VAL A 257 20.04 -9.39 7.40
CA VAL A 257 19.28 -9.41 6.13
C VAL A 257 17.89 -8.89 6.37
N ALA A 258 17.59 -7.78 5.71
CA ALA A 258 16.30 -7.13 5.78
C ALA A 258 15.82 -6.66 4.40
N ASP A 259 14.70 -5.93 4.30
CA ASP A 259 14.32 -5.27 3.07
C ASP A 259 15.09 -3.95 3.01
N SER A 260 15.24 -3.43 1.81
CA SER A 260 15.94 -2.18 1.56
C SER A 260 15.39 -1.01 2.37
N PHE A 261 14.07 -0.95 2.63
CA PHE A 261 13.47 0.16 3.35
C PHE A 261 13.73 0.10 4.85
N TYR A 262 13.72 -1.09 5.45
CA TYR A 262 14.13 -1.29 6.84
C TYR A 262 15.61 -0.91 7.05
N ILE A 263 16.52 -1.34 6.17
CA ILE A 263 17.94 -0.94 6.27
C ILE A 263 18.11 0.56 6.10
N LYS A 264 17.41 1.20 5.15
CA LYS A 264 17.39 2.66 5.02
C LYS A 264 16.91 3.33 6.30
N GLY A 265 15.83 2.83 6.90
CA GLY A 265 15.29 3.32 8.16
C GLY A 265 16.30 3.24 9.32
N LEU A 266 17.05 2.14 9.44
CA LEU A 266 18.13 2.02 10.42
C LEU A 266 19.21 3.10 10.22
N LEU A 267 19.68 3.30 8.98
CA LEU A 267 20.72 4.28 8.66
C LEU A 267 20.27 5.73 8.86
N LEU A 268 19.00 6.02 8.63
CA LEU A 268 18.42 7.33 8.89
C LEU A 268 18.33 7.60 10.40
N LYS A 269 17.96 6.59 11.18
CA LYS A 269 17.89 6.66 12.65
C LYS A 269 19.26 6.82 13.29
N ASP A 270 20.25 6.07 12.81
CA ASP A 270 21.62 6.12 13.33
C ASP A 270 22.64 6.05 12.18
N LYS A 271 23.19 7.22 11.83
CA LYS A 271 24.23 7.34 10.80
C LYS A 271 25.55 6.68 11.21
N SER A 272 25.80 6.47 12.51
CA SER A 272 27.03 5.85 13.02
C SER A 272 27.13 4.36 12.65
N ILE A 273 25.99 3.72 12.34
CA ILE A 273 25.94 2.35 11.81
C ILE A 273 26.89 2.20 10.60
N ALA A 274 26.93 3.20 9.71
CA ALA A 274 27.76 3.16 8.50
C ALA A 274 29.28 3.19 8.79
N SER A 275 29.70 3.51 10.03
CA SER A 275 31.10 3.44 10.45
C SER A 275 31.58 1.99 10.50
N ASN A 276 30.79 1.08 11.09
CA ASN A 276 31.16 -0.31 11.32
C ASN A 276 30.50 -1.31 10.36
N PHE A 277 29.42 -0.89 9.70
CA PHE A 277 28.65 -1.73 8.79
C PHE A 277 28.63 -1.15 7.38
N ARG A 278 28.53 -2.04 6.40
CA ARG A 278 28.36 -1.74 4.98
C ARG A 278 26.93 -2.09 4.58
N PRO A 279 26.10 -1.10 4.19
CA PRO A 279 24.80 -1.38 3.61
C PRO A 279 24.94 -1.87 2.17
N LEU A 280 24.18 -2.91 1.83
CA LEU A 280 24.11 -3.55 0.53
C LEU A 280 22.66 -3.44 0.05
N LEU A 281 22.39 -2.42 -0.75
CA LEU A 281 21.03 -1.96 -1.10
C LEU A 281 20.70 -2.16 -2.59
N GLU A 282 21.65 -2.61 -3.41
CA GLU A 282 21.37 -2.83 -4.84
C GLU A 282 20.31 -3.93 -5.04
N LEU A 283 19.46 -3.72 -6.06
CA LEU A 283 18.34 -4.59 -6.40
C LEU A 283 18.84 -5.97 -6.83
N VAL A 284 18.52 -7.00 -6.06
CA VAL A 284 18.84 -8.41 -6.38
C VAL A 284 17.61 -9.25 -6.67
N GLN A 285 16.47 -8.83 -6.14
CA GLN A 285 15.16 -9.41 -6.41
C GLN A 285 14.11 -8.33 -6.16
N ARG A 286 13.23 -8.13 -7.13
CA ARG A 286 12.09 -7.24 -6.99
C ARG A 286 11.10 -7.80 -5.97
N GLU A 287 10.78 -7.02 -4.94
CA GLU A 287 9.67 -7.27 -4.02
C GLU A 287 8.66 -6.12 -4.12
N ASP A 288 7.45 -6.44 -4.54
CA ASP A 288 6.37 -5.46 -4.69
C ASP A 288 5.68 -5.23 -3.35
N ILE A 289 5.79 -4.03 -2.81
CA ILE A 289 5.06 -3.62 -1.61
C ILE A 289 3.68 -3.14 -2.04
N SER A 290 2.64 -3.83 -1.59
CA SER A 290 1.25 -3.62 -2.02
C SER A 290 0.29 -3.61 -0.84
N ALA A 291 -0.83 -2.92 -1.03
CA ALA A 291 -1.94 -2.95 -0.08
C ALA A 291 -2.71 -4.27 -0.20
N ALA A 292 -3.17 -4.81 0.92
CA ALA A 292 -3.99 -6.02 0.97
C ALA A 292 -5.47 -5.67 1.13
N PHE A 293 -6.30 -6.30 0.31
CA PHE A 293 -7.74 -6.11 0.19
C PHE A 293 -8.49 -7.42 0.43
N PRO A 294 -9.78 -7.36 0.79
CA PRO A 294 -10.66 -8.53 0.79
C PRO A 294 -10.67 -9.17 -0.60
N ARG A 295 -10.77 -10.50 -0.64
CA ARG A 295 -10.86 -11.24 -1.91
C ARG A 295 -12.22 -10.98 -2.55
N GLY A 296 -12.23 -10.76 -3.87
CA GLY A 296 -13.45 -10.62 -4.65
C GLY A 296 -14.03 -9.21 -4.74
N ASP A 297 -13.53 -8.25 -3.94
CA ASP A 297 -13.99 -6.86 -4.02
C ASP A 297 -13.19 -6.05 -5.05
N LEU A 298 -13.63 -6.14 -6.31
CA LEU A 298 -13.00 -5.42 -7.41
C LEU A 298 -13.30 -3.92 -7.39
N VAL A 299 -14.43 -3.50 -6.84
CA VAL A 299 -14.81 -2.08 -6.78
C VAL A 299 -13.83 -1.34 -5.87
N PHE A 300 -13.58 -1.90 -4.69
CA PHE A 300 -12.73 -1.27 -3.70
C PHE A 300 -11.27 -1.16 -4.16
N ILE A 301 -10.70 -2.28 -4.60
CA ILE A 301 -9.30 -2.30 -5.04
C ILE A 301 -9.05 -1.42 -6.26
N ARG A 302 -9.99 -1.34 -7.21
CA ARG A 302 -9.81 -0.49 -8.40
C ARG A 302 -9.92 0.99 -8.08
N ASN A 303 -10.78 1.35 -7.13
CA ASN A 303 -10.84 2.72 -6.61
C ASN A 303 -9.50 3.13 -5.97
N PHE A 304 -8.96 2.27 -5.11
CA PHE A 304 -7.66 2.51 -4.48
C PHE A 304 -6.50 2.54 -5.49
N GLU A 305 -6.48 1.62 -6.47
CA GLU A 305 -5.45 1.63 -7.50
C GLU A 305 -5.49 2.89 -8.37
N PHE A 306 -6.68 3.42 -8.68
CA PHE A 306 -6.80 4.70 -9.37
C PHE A 306 -6.28 5.86 -8.51
N PHE A 307 -6.60 5.87 -7.21
CA PHE A 307 -6.03 6.81 -6.25
C PHE A 307 -4.49 6.74 -6.21
N LEU A 308 -3.90 5.54 -6.16
CA LEU A 308 -2.45 5.36 -6.23
C LEU A 308 -1.86 5.89 -7.53
N GLU A 309 -2.52 5.67 -8.67
CA GLU A 309 -2.08 6.21 -9.95
C GLU A 309 -2.06 7.73 -9.96
N GLU A 310 -3.07 8.39 -9.38
CA GLU A 310 -3.12 9.85 -9.26
C GLU A 310 -2.02 10.39 -8.32
N LEU A 311 -1.74 9.72 -7.20
CA LEU A 311 -0.60 10.07 -6.35
C LEU A 311 0.74 9.89 -7.06
N GLY A 312 0.86 8.89 -7.93
CA GLY A 312 2.01 8.69 -8.79
C GLY A 312 2.16 9.80 -9.84
N ARG A 313 1.07 10.16 -10.54
CA ARG A 313 1.05 11.20 -11.59
C ARG A 313 1.36 12.60 -11.02
N SER A 314 0.85 12.90 -9.84
CA SER A 314 1.08 14.20 -9.17
C SER A 314 2.47 14.32 -8.52
N GLY A 315 3.17 13.21 -8.29
CA GLY A 315 4.44 13.19 -7.56
C GLY A 315 4.29 13.06 -6.04
N THR A 316 3.07 13.16 -5.51
CA THR A 316 2.76 13.04 -4.08
C THR A 316 3.29 11.73 -3.47
N LEU A 317 3.18 10.61 -4.21
CA LEU A 317 3.70 9.32 -3.73
C LEU A 317 5.23 9.34 -3.56
N ARG A 318 5.93 10.02 -4.47
CA ARG A 318 7.39 10.18 -4.40
C ARG A 318 7.81 11.10 -3.27
N GLU A 319 7.07 12.19 -3.04
CA GLU A 319 7.32 13.07 -1.88
C GLU A 319 7.14 12.32 -0.56
N LEU A 320 6.13 11.46 -0.47
CA LEU A 320 5.91 10.60 0.69
C LEU A 320 7.04 9.58 0.86
N GLU A 321 7.53 8.98 -0.24
CA GLU A 321 8.69 8.09 -0.20
C GLU A 321 9.94 8.83 0.30
N ASP A 322 10.22 10.02 -0.25
CA ASP A 322 11.36 10.84 0.14
C ASP A 322 11.30 11.24 1.61
N LYS A 323 10.11 11.58 2.12
CA LYS A 323 9.87 11.97 3.52
C LYS A 323 10.32 10.91 4.51
N TYR A 324 10.15 9.62 4.19
CA TYR A 324 10.40 8.52 5.14
C TYR A 324 11.65 7.69 4.83
N PHE A 325 12.07 7.59 3.57
CA PHE A 325 13.14 6.67 3.18
C PHE A 325 14.41 7.37 2.69
N ASN A 326 14.35 8.68 2.40
CA ASN A 326 15.51 9.46 1.92
C ASN A 326 15.82 10.67 2.82
N LYS A 327 14.96 11.01 3.78
CA LYS A 327 15.14 12.08 4.77
C LYS A 327 14.97 11.55 6.20
N SER A 328 15.68 12.18 7.14
CA SER A 328 15.68 11.82 8.57
C SER A 328 14.74 12.68 9.42
N ASP A 329 13.86 13.49 8.83
CA ASP A 329 13.05 14.47 9.57
C ASP A 329 12.04 13.81 10.54
N TRP A 330 11.69 12.55 10.27
CA TRP A 330 10.82 11.70 11.08
C TRP A 330 11.54 11.05 12.27
N VAL A 331 12.86 11.02 12.28
CA VAL A 331 13.66 10.42 13.35
C VAL A 331 13.55 11.30 14.60
N PRO A 332 13.12 10.76 15.76
CA PRO A 332 13.11 11.51 17.00
C PRO A 332 14.53 12.00 17.33
N ILE A 333 14.66 13.27 17.71
CA ILE A 333 15.92 13.79 18.25
C ILE A 333 16.04 13.21 19.66
N GLU A 334 16.96 12.27 19.87
CA GLU A 334 17.41 11.93 21.22
C GLU A 334 17.98 13.22 21.85
N ARG A 335 17.25 13.81 22.79
CA ARG A 335 17.86 14.84 23.64
C ARG A 335 18.80 14.10 24.60
N PRO A 336 20.08 14.49 24.66
CA PRO A 336 21.06 13.89 25.54
C PRO A 336 20.67 14.01 27.02
#